data_AF-A0A8R1IGN5-F1
#
_entry.id   AF-A0A8R1IGN5-F1
#
_cell.length_a   1.000
_cell.length_b   1.000
_cell.length_c   1.000
_cell.angle_alpha   90.00
_cell.angle_beta   90.00
_cell.angle_gamma   90.00
#
_symmetry.space_group_name_H-M   'P 1'
#
loop_
_entity.id
_entity.type
_entity.pdbx_description
1 polymer ?
#
loop_
_entity_poly.entity_id
_entity_poly.type
_entity_poly.pdbx_seq_one_letter_code
_entity_poly.pdbx_strand_id
1 'polypeptide(L)' 'MDHSQIDYPKFNKNFYEEHDDIKRLHYMEVVRLQNTLNLRIGGRETPRPVCSFAHFSFDKLLMEAIRKSEYEQPTPIQAM' A
#
# COMPACT_ATOMS: atom_id res chain seq x y z
N MET A 1 17.60 -14.36 26.81
CA MET A 1 16.80 -15.39 26.11
C MET A 1 17.36 -15.48 24.70
N ASP A 2 17.85 -16.65 24.28
CA ASP A 2 18.37 -16.88 22.92
C ASP A 2 17.23 -17.36 22.01
N HIS A 3 16.73 -16.47 21.15
CA HIS A 3 15.62 -16.78 20.24
C HIS A 3 16.01 -17.72 19.09
N SER A 4 17.32 -17.97 18.87
CA SER A 4 17.79 -18.88 17.82
C SER A 4 17.51 -20.35 18.15
N GLN A 5 17.24 -20.68 19.41
CA GLN A 5 16.94 -22.03 19.90
C GLN A 5 15.44 -22.35 19.94
N ILE A 6 14.58 -21.41 19.53
CA ILE A 6 13.13 -21.55 19.56
C ILE A 6 12.65 -21.75 18.12
N ASP A 7 11.95 -22.85 17.86
CA ASP A 7 11.28 -23.09 16.58
C ASP A 7 9.95 -22.36 16.54
N TYR A 8 9.85 -21.34 15.69
CA TYR A 8 8.64 -20.52 15.54
C TYR A 8 7.79 -21.03 14.37
N PRO A 9 6.45 -21.02 14.51
CA PRO A 9 5.57 -21.28 13.38
C PRO A 9 5.86 -20.33 12.22
N LYS A 10 5.90 -20.88 11.00
CA LYS A 10 5.97 -20.08 9.79
C LYS A 10 4.71 -19.24 9.65
N PHE A 11 4.85 -18.00 9.21
CA PHE A 11 3.73 -17.12 8.90
C PHE A 11 3.95 -16.46 7.54
N ASN A 12 2.86 -16.05 6.89
CA ASN A 12 2.97 -15.28 5.66
C ASN A 12 3.26 -13.82 5.97
N LYS A 13 4.40 -13.32 5.47
CA LYS A 13 4.80 -11.91 5.62
C LYS A 13 4.47 -11.07 4.38
N ASN A 14 4.47 -11.68 3.19
CA ASN A 14 4.19 -10.97 1.95
C ASN A 14 2.81 -11.39 1.43
N PHE A 15 1.82 -10.58 1.76
CA PHE A 15 0.44 -10.74 1.31
C PHE A 15 -0.01 -9.57 0.42
N TYR A 16 0.89 -8.63 0.12
CA TYR A 16 0.57 -7.50 -0.73
C TYR A 16 0.49 -7.95 -2.19
N GLU A 17 -0.67 -7.71 -2.80
CA GLU A 17 -0.87 -7.85 -4.23
C GLU A 17 -1.24 -6.48 -4.80
N GLU A 18 -0.41 -5.99 -5.73
CA GLU A 18 -0.63 -4.69 -6.36
C GLU A 18 -1.92 -4.71 -7.21
N HIS A 19 -2.76 -3.69 -7.04
CA HIS A 19 -3.99 -3.55 -7.80
C HIS A 19 -3.69 -3.36 -9.30
N ASP A 20 -4.54 -3.90 -10.17
CA ASP A 20 -4.31 -3.87 -11.62
C ASP A 20 -4.13 -2.46 -12.19
N ASP A 21 -4.87 -1.47 -11.67
CA ASP A 21 -4.70 -0.07 -12.08
C ASP A 21 -3.33 0.48 -11.76
N ILE A 22 -2.73 0.04 -10.65
CA ILE A 22 -1.39 0.47 -10.21
C ILE A 22 -0.30 -0.30 -10.99
N LYS A 23 -0.52 -1.60 -11.23
CA LYS A 23 0.32 -2.42 -12.11
C LYS A 23 0.40 -1.83 -13.53
N ARG A 24 -0.71 -1.31 -14.04
CA ARG A 24 -0.83 -0.70 -15.37
C ARG A 24 -0.15 0.66 -15.52
N LEU A 25 0.17 1.36 -14.43
CA LEU A 25 0.80 2.67 -14.52
C LEU A 25 2.16 2.58 -15.22
N HIS A 26 2.42 3.47 -16.17
CA HIS A 26 3.75 3.64 -16.72
C HIS A 26 4.64 4.46 -15.78
N TYR A 27 5.96 4.33 -15.95
CA TYR A 27 6.95 5.03 -15.13
C TYR A 27 6.66 6.54 -14.97
N MET A 28 6.34 7.23 -16.07
CA MET A 28 6.02 8.66 -16.03
C MET A 28 4.75 8.98 -15.22
N GLU A 29 3.79 8.07 -15.21
CA GLU A 29 2.55 8.22 -14.44
C GLU A 29 2.78 7.98 -12.95
N VAL A 30 3.64 7.03 -12.62
CA VAL A 30 4.11 6.80 -11.25
C VAL A 30 4.84 8.03 -10.72
N VAL A 31 5.78 8.59 -11.50
CA VAL A 31 6.51 9.82 -11.13
C VAL A 31 5.54 11.00 -10.97
N ARG A 32 4.58 11.14 -11.89
CA ARG A 32 3.54 12.18 -11.79
C ARG A 32 2.73 12.01 -10.51
N LEU A 33 2.31 10.78 -10.18
CA LEU A 33 1.55 10.49 -8.96
C LEU A 33 2.36 10.81 -7.70
N GLN A 34 3.65 10.44 -7.66
CA GLN A 34 4.55 10.80 -6.56
C GLN A 34 4.65 12.31 -6.38
N ASN A 35 4.81 13.05 -7.49
CA ASN A 35 4.87 14.52 -7.44
C ASN A 35 3.55 15.14 -6.97
N THR A 36 2.41 14.65 -7.44
CA THR A 36 1.08 15.12 -7.01
C THR A 36 0.85 14.89 -5.52
N LEU A 37 1.31 13.77 -4.99
CA LEU A 37 1.21 13.43 -3.56
C LEU A 37 2.37 14.00 -2.72
N ASN A 38 3.30 14.74 -3.34
CA ASN A 38 4.50 15.29 -2.71
C ASN A 38 5.34 14.22 -1.96
N LEU A 39 5.48 13.04 -2.57
CA LEU A 39 6.18 11.89 -2.00
C LEU A 39 7.65 11.89 -2.39
N ARG A 40 8.52 11.64 -1.39
CA ARG A 40 9.93 11.36 -1.59
C ARG A 40 10.20 9.91 -1.19
N ILE A 41 10.50 9.08 -2.17
CA ILE A 41 10.75 7.66 -1.97
C ILE A 41 12.25 7.39 -2.07
N GLY A 42 12.79 6.72 -1.06
CA GLY A 42 14.15 6.18 -1.07
C GLY A 42 14.12 4.66 -0.88
N GLY A 43 15.12 3.96 -1.43
CA GLY A 43 15.24 2.51 -1.31
C GLY A 43 15.24 1.79 -2.66
N ARG A 44 15.45 0.47 -2.61
CA ARG A 44 15.29 -0.44 -3.76
C ARG A 44 13.97 -1.19 -3.60
N GLU A 45 13.31 -1.47 -4.73
CA GLU A 45 12.10 -2.30 -4.81
C GLU A 45 10.90 -1.76 -4.01
N THR A 46 10.77 -0.44 -3.89
CA THR A 46 9.61 0.17 -3.23
C THR A 46 8.32 -0.06 -4.05
N PRO A 47 7.20 -0.46 -3.43
CA PRO A 47 5.91 -0.55 -4.11
C PRO A 47 5.50 0.79 -4.72
N ARG A 48 4.66 0.73 -5.75
CA ARG A 48 4.14 1.94 -6.39
C ARG A 48 3.10 2.60 -5.48
N PRO A 49 3.06 3.95 -5.44
CA PRO A 49 2.06 4.65 -4.65
C PRO A 49 0.66 4.41 -5.20
N VAL A 50 -0.32 4.44 -4.30
CA VAL A 50 -1.73 4.25 -4.62
C VAL A 50 -2.54 5.51 -4.37
N CYS A 51 -3.57 5.77 -5.19
CA CYS A 51 -4.39 6.99 -5.07
C CYS A 51 -5.82 6.76 -4.57
N SER A 52 -6.21 5.52 -4.27
CA SER A 52 -7.56 5.17 -3.85
C SER A 52 -7.55 4.05 -2.81
N PHE A 53 -8.48 4.10 -1.85
CA PHE A 53 -8.67 3.02 -0.87
C PHE A 53 -9.05 1.69 -1.52
N ALA A 54 -9.62 1.72 -2.74
CA ALA A 54 -9.92 0.52 -3.50
C ALA A 54 -8.67 -0.28 -3.91
N HIS A 55 -7.49 0.35 -3.93
CA HIS A 55 -6.24 -0.30 -4.36
C HIS A 55 -5.59 -1.16 -3.27
N PHE A 56 -6.02 -1.03 -2.01
CA PHE A 56 -5.42 -1.76 -0.88
C PHE A 56 -6.05 -3.15 -0.65
N SER A 57 -7.04 -3.54 -1.46
CA SER A 57 -7.76 -4.82 -1.34
C SER A 57 -8.31 -5.06 0.08
N PHE A 58 -8.77 -4.00 0.74
CA PHE A 58 -9.37 -4.08 2.07
C PHE A 58 -10.67 -4.87 2.06
N ASP A 59 -10.98 -5.49 3.21
CA ASP A 59 -12.25 -6.17 3.38
C ASP A 59 -13.43 -5.18 3.32
N LYS A 60 -14.62 -5.75 3.10
CA LYS A 60 -15.85 -4.97 2.94
C LYS A 60 -16.18 -4.13 4.19
N LEU A 61 -15.90 -4.66 5.39
CA LEU A 61 -16.26 -4.00 6.65
C LEU A 61 -15.40 -2.76 6.87
N LEU A 62 -14.09 -2.86 6.59
CA LEU A 62 -13.16 -1.74 6.64
C LEU A 62 -13.50 -0.70 5.57
N MET A 63 -13.78 -1.13 4.33
CA MET A 63 -14.19 -0.21 3.26
C MET A 63 -15.49 0.53 3.59
N GLU A 64 -16.46 -0.13 4.23
CA GLU A 64 -17.68 0.53 4.71
C GLU A 64 -17.39 1.54 5.83
N ALA A 65 -16.48 1.23 6.76
CA ALA A 65 -16.09 2.16 7.81
C ALA A 65 -15.40 3.41 7.24
N ILE A 66 -14.46 3.24 6.31
CA ILE A 66 -13.76 4.35 5.63
C ILE A 66 -14.77 5.28 4.95
N ARG A 67 -15.75 4.70 4.24
CA ARG A 67 -16.82 5.47 3.56
C ARG A 67 -17.72 6.20 4.55
N LYS A 68 -18.11 5.55 5.65
CA LYS A 68 -18.92 6.18 6.72
C LYS A 68 -18.21 7.33 7.41
N SER A 69 -16.89 7.29 7.46
CA SER A 69 -16.04 8.38 7.97
C SER A 69 -15.74 9.46 6.92
N GLU A 70 -16.37 9.39 5.74
CA GLU A 70 -16.27 10.38 4.67
C GLU A 70 -14.83 10.56 4.13
N TYR A 71 -13.99 9.53 4.26
CA TYR A 71 -12.65 9.54 3.68
C TYR A 71 -12.70 9.20 2.19
N GLU A 72 -12.34 10.18 1.35
CA GLU A 72 -12.36 10.03 -0.10
C GLU A 72 -11.08 9.39 -0.65
N GLN A 73 -9.92 9.78 -0.11
CA GLN A 73 -8.60 9.36 -0.61
C GLN A 73 -7.64 9.07 0.55
N PRO A 74 -6.70 8.11 0.37
CA PRO A 74 -5.63 7.92 1.33
C PRO A 74 -4.77 9.19 1.41
N THR A 75 -4.34 9.52 2.63
CA THR A 75 -3.34 10.58 2.83
C THR A 75 -2.03 10.19 2.15
N PRO A 76 -1.14 11.14 1.81
CA PRO A 76 0.13 10.82 1.16
C PRO A 76 0.95 9.75 1.88
N ILE A 77 0.98 9.77 3.22
CA ILE A 77 1.71 8.75 3.99
C ILE A 77 1.05 7.36 3.93
N GLN A 78 -0.28 7.29 3.72
CA GLN A 78 -1.00 6.02 3.56
C GLN A 78 -0.93 5.51 2.12
N ALA A 79 -0.74 6.40 1.15
CA ALA A 79 -0.60 6.06 -0.26
C ALA A 79 0.71 5.33 -0.59
N MET A 80 1.63 5.22 0.38
CA MET A 80 2.93 4.54 0.27
C MET A 80 2.98 3.22 1.01
#